data_AF-A0A918ZQJ7-F1
#
_entry.id   AF-A0A918ZQJ7-F1
#
_cell.length_a   1.000
_cell.length_b   1.000
_cell.length_c   1.000
_cell.angle_alpha   90.00
_cell.angle_beta   90.00
_cell.angle_gamma   90.00
#
_symmetry.space_group_name_H-M   'P 1'
#
loop_
_entity.id
_entity.type
_entity.pdbx_description
1 polymer ?
#
loop_
_entity_poly.entity_id
_entity_poly.type
_entity_poly.pdbx_seq_one_letter_code
_entity_poly.pdbx_strand_id
1 'polypeptide(L)'
;MRRKTLFAATLAAAAVLGAGSATTGQAAAAASAPRGAVATFEGKKTDLSGGWGAAKACGVWQNSVNCFRTTAELDRKATQVYADRTAAGIRARCSSPLELGEHIDLRPNGRILRFYDRGSWQNLTRYNFNNKTSSYRTGACTAHLAENLGGEGNWYPGNTGPNHYERAMSSRWNDRVSSIKID
;
A
#
# COMPACT_ATOMS: atom_id res chain seq x y z
N MET A 1 46.02 31.76 49.12
CA MET A 1 47.49 31.60 49.09
C MET A 1 47.84 30.12 49.08
N ARG A 2 48.75 29.72 48.17
CA ARG A 2 49.68 28.55 48.10
C ARG A 2 49.46 27.38 49.10
N ARG A 3 49.12 26.17 48.62
CA ARG A 3 49.99 25.02 48.21
C ARG A 3 50.77 24.34 49.35
N LYS A 4 50.61 23.00 49.49
CA LYS A 4 51.66 21.95 49.63
C LYS A 4 51.01 20.57 49.98
N THR A 5 51.07 19.57 49.07
CA THR A 5 51.88 18.31 49.09
C THR A 5 51.52 17.33 50.23
N LEU A 6 51.40 16.00 50.11
CA LEU A 6 52.18 14.96 49.39
C LEU A 6 51.40 13.61 49.38
N PHE A 7 51.93 12.67 48.58
CA PHE A 7 51.56 11.28 48.32
C PHE A 7 51.38 10.36 49.54
N ALA A 8 50.49 9.36 49.41
CA ALA A 8 50.71 7.99 49.91
C ALA A 8 49.85 6.99 49.12
N ALA A 9 50.51 6.01 48.50
CA ALA A 9 49.91 4.88 47.81
C ALA A 9 49.79 3.69 48.78
N THR A 10 48.70 2.90 48.69
CA THR A 10 48.65 1.53 49.22
C THR A 10 47.49 0.73 48.60
N LEU A 11 47.88 -0.24 47.77
CA LEU A 11 47.47 -1.65 47.70
C LEU A 11 45.97 -2.07 47.65
N ALA A 12 45.64 -2.56 46.45
CA ALA A 12 44.74 -3.65 46.03
C ALA A 12 44.01 -4.52 47.10
N ALA A 13 42.73 -4.84 46.82
CA ALA A 13 42.19 -6.21 46.83
C ALA A 13 40.77 -6.32 46.19
N ALA A 14 40.72 -7.12 45.12
CA ALA A 14 39.69 -7.97 44.52
C ALA A 14 38.17 -7.91 44.83
N ALA A 15 37.42 -8.10 43.72
CA ALA A 15 36.18 -8.89 43.51
C ALA A 15 34.88 -8.39 44.18
N VAL A 16 33.71 -8.30 43.51
CA VAL A 16 33.06 -9.17 42.52
C VAL A 16 32.16 -8.30 41.61
N LEU A 17 32.34 -8.37 40.29
CA LEU A 17 31.41 -7.77 39.31
C LEU A 17 30.23 -8.73 39.09
N GLY A 18 29.19 -8.58 39.93
CA GLY A 18 27.86 -9.12 39.66
C GLY A 18 27.02 -8.09 38.90
N ALA A 19 27.34 -7.82 37.64
CA ALA A 19 26.50 -6.98 36.79
C ALA A 19 25.37 -7.84 36.23
N GLY A 20 24.25 -7.90 36.96
CA GLY A 20 22.99 -8.39 36.41
C GLY A 20 22.60 -7.50 35.24
N SER A 21 22.79 -7.97 34.01
CA SER A 21 22.23 -7.33 32.83
C SER A 21 20.71 -7.47 32.90
N ALA A 22 20.05 -6.46 33.46
CA ALA A 22 18.64 -6.23 33.21
C ALA A 22 18.53 -5.83 31.72
N THR A 23 18.43 -6.84 30.86
CA THR A 23 17.90 -6.65 29.51
C THR A 23 16.45 -6.24 29.67
N THR A 24 16.20 -4.94 29.73
CA THR A 24 14.89 -4.38 29.43
C THR A 24 14.57 -4.79 28.00
N GLY A 25 13.87 -5.91 27.87
CA GLY A 25 13.27 -6.35 26.63
C GLY A 25 12.32 -5.25 26.18
N GLN A 26 12.80 -4.42 25.26
CA GLN A 26 11.98 -3.45 24.58
C GLN A 26 11.02 -4.26 23.71
N ALA A 27 9.84 -4.54 24.25
CA ALA A 27 8.75 -5.12 23.50
C ALA A 27 8.55 -4.22 22.28
N ALA A 28 8.98 -4.72 21.11
CA ALA A 28 8.70 -4.09 19.85
C ALA A 28 7.19 -3.92 19.80
N ALA A 29 6.73 -2.66 19.87
CA ALA A 29 5.33 -2.34 19.68
C ALA A 29 4.94 -2.99 18.36
N ALA A 30 4.06 -3.99 18.42
CA ALA A 30 3.52 -4.62 17.23
C ALA A 30 2.99 -3.48 16.36
N ALA A 31 3.60 -3.29 15.19
CA ALA A 31 3.15 -2.26 14.27
C ALA A 31 1.66 -2.53 14.03
N SER A 32 0.80 -1.61 14.52
CA SER A 32 -0.63 -1.69 14.33
C SER A 32 -0.89 -2.02 12.88
N ALA A 33 -1.56 -3.14 12.60
CA ALA A 33 -1.89 -3.53 11.24
C ALA A 33 -2.48 -2.31 10.51
N PRO A 34 -2.07 -2.03 9.26
CA PRO A 34 -2.52 -0.84 8.56
C PRO A 34 -4.05 -0.78 8.59
N ARG A 35 -4.62 0.29 9.16
CA ARG A 35 -6.08 0.47 9.16
C ARG A 35 -6.58 0.38 7.73
N GLY A 36 -7.67 -0.37 7.55
CA GLY A 36 -8.37 -0.45 6.26
C GLY A 36 -8.67 0.94 5.72
N ALA A 37 -8.68 1.07 4.40
CA ALA A 37 -9.10 2.29 3.75
C ALA A 37 -10.59 2.51 4.01
N VAL A 38 -10.94 3.72 4.47
CA VAL A 38 -12.34 4.12 4.61
C VAL A 38 -12.83 4.62 3.26
N ALA A 39 -13.78 3.91 2.68
CA ALA A 39 -14.42 4.25 1.43
C ALA A 39 -15.79 4.90 1.63
N THR A 40 -16.22 5.68 0.63
CA THR A 40 -17.62 6.11 0.52
C THR A 40 -18.36 5.14 -0.41
N PHE A 41 -19.47 4.57 0.04
CA PHE A 41 -20.36 3.72 -0.76
C PHE A 41 -21.81 4.15 -0.50
N GLU A 42 -22.57 4.49 -1.54
CA GLU A 42 -23.96 4.96 -1.42
C GLU A 42 -24.12 6.11 -0.40
N GLY A 43 -23.14 7.03 -0.37
CA GLY A 43 -23.11 8.17 0.56
C GLY A 43 -22.66 7.85 2.00
N LYS A 44 -22.39 6.57 2.33
CA LYS A 44 -21.99 6.14 3.68
C LYS A 44 -20.51 5.77 3.72
N LYS A 45 -19.88 5.96 4.89
CA LYS A 45 -18.49 5.53 5.14
C LYS A 45 -18.46 4.04 5.50
N THR A 46 -17.57 3.30 4.84
CA THR A 46 -17.36 1.85 5.03
C THR A 46 -15.88 1.57 5.16
N ASP A 47 -15.50 0.73 6.12
CA ASP A 47 -14.13 0.23 6.24
C ASP A 47 -13.92 -0.96 5.30
N LEU A 48 -13.02 -0.81 4.32
CA LEU A 48 -12.75 -1.86 3.34
C LEU A 48 -11.98 -3.05 3.89
N SER A 49 -11.36 -2.97 5.07
CA SER A 49 -10.71 -4.14 5.69
C SER A 49 -11.69 -5.27 5.98
N GLY A 50 -12.95 -4.94 6.31
CA GLY A 50 -14.03 -5.90 6.52
C GLY A 50 -14.65 -6.47 5.23
N GLY A 51 -14.20 -6.00 4.05
CA GLY A 51 -14.78 -6.35 2.76
C GLY A 51 -15.58 -5.22 2.13
N TRP A 52 -16.11 -5.47 0.94
CA TRP A 52 -16.74 -4.45 0.09
C TRP A 52 -18.27 -4.42 0.22
N GLY A 53 -18.85 -5.36 0.98
CA GLY A 53 -20.28 -5.58 1.02
C GLY A 53 -20.83 -5.81 -0.39
N ALA A 54 -21.73 -4.93 -0.83
CA ALA A 54 -22.33 -5.01 -2.14
C ALA A 54 -21.59 -4.21 -3.23
N ALA A 55 -20.51 -3.51 -2.90
CA ALA A 55 -19.72 -2.81 -3.90
C ALA A 55 -18.92 -3.80 -4.77
N LYS A 56 -18.78 -3.46 -6.05
CA LYS A 56 -18.03 -4.25 -7.04
C LYS A 56 -16.89 -3.47 -7.68
N ALA A 57 -16.91 -2.14 -7.60
CA ALA A 57 -15.86 -1.31 -8.17
C ALA A 57 -15.46 -0.21 -7.18
N CYS A 58 -14.17 -0.04 -6.92
CA CYS A 58 -13.66 1.04 -6.09
C CYS A 58 -12.58 1.84 -6.84
N GLY A 59 -12.64 3.16 -6.71
CA GLY A 59 -11.61 4.09 -7.19
C GLY A 59 -10.84 4.70 -6.02
N VAL A 60 -9.53 4.74 -6.14
CA VAL A 60 -8.58 5.28 -5.16
C VAL A 60 -7.90 6.52 -5.77
N TRP A 61 -8.18 7.66 -5.14
CA TRP A 61 -7.54 8.96 -5.41
C TRP A 61 -6.89 9.46 -4.12
N GLN A 62 -5.98 10.44 -4.23
CA GLN A 62 -5.08 10.90 -3.16
C GLN A 62 -5.66 10.85 -1.74
N ASN A 63 -6.84 11.43 -1.54
CA ASN A 63 -7.45 11.58 -0.23
C ASN A 63 -8.84 10.91 -0.12
N SER A 64 -9.21 10.06 -1.09
CA SER A 64 -10.53 9.47 -1.11
C SER A 64 -10.57 8.11 -1.79
N VAL A 65 -11.33 7.20 -1.20
CA VAL A 65 -11.77 5.97 -1.84
C VAL A 65 -13.28 6.05 -2.02
N ASN A 66 -13.77 5.83 -3.24
CA ASN A 66 -15.20 5.75 -3.51
C ASN A 66 -15.51 4.42 -4.19
N CYS A 67 -16.52 3.73 -3.69
CA CYS A 67 -16.94 2.43 -4.16
C CYS A 67 -18.35 2.50 -4.74
N PHE A 68 -18.65 1.58 -5.65
CA PHE A 68 -19.82 1.60 -6.52
C PHE A 68 -20.34 0.18 -6.75
N ARG A 69 -21.62 0.07 -7.12
CA ARG A 69 -22.25 -1.21 -7.50
C ARG A 69 -21.70 -1.71 -8.83
N THR A 70 -21.29 -0.79 -9.70
CA THR A 70 -20.83 -1.10 -11.07
C THR A 70 -19.59 -0.32 -11.47
N THR A 71 -18.84 -0.83 -12.44
CA THR A 71 -17.72 -0.11 -13.05
C THR A 71 -18.19 1.13 -13.82
N ALA A 72 -19.39 1.10 -14.41
CA ALA A 72 -19.97 2.24 -15.12
C ALA A 72 -20.24 3.45 -14.19
N GLU A 73 -20.65 3.22 -12.94
CA GLU A 73 -20.77 4.28 -11.93
C GLU A 73 -19.40 4.85 -11.55
N LEU A 74 -18.41 3.97 -11.38
CA LEU A 74 -17.03 4.38 -11.14
C LEU A 74 -16.48 5.22 -12.31
N ASP A 75 -16.77 4.85 -13.56
CA ASP A 75 -16.40 5.61 -14.75
C ASP A 75 -16.98 7.02 -14.73
N ARG A 76 -18.29 7.14 -14.44
CA ARG A 76 -18.94 8.45 -14.30
C ARG A 76 -18.29 9.30 -13.22
N LYS A 77 -17.96 8.71 -12.07
CA LYS A 77 -17.25 9.44 -11.01
C LYS A 77 -15.85 9.86 -11.44
N ALA A 78 -15.12 8.99 -12.12
CA ALA A 78 -13.79 9.29 -12.62
C ALA A 78 -13.82 10.49 -13.58
N THR A 79 -14.77 10.54 -14.51
CA THR A 79 -14.96 11.69 -15.42
C THR A 79 -15.20 12.98 -14.66
N GLN A 80 -16.04 12.96 -13.60
CA GLN A 80 -16.26 14.14 -12.76
C GLN A 80 -14.97 14.59 -12.06
N VAL A 81 -14.24 13.65 -11.42
CA VAL A 81 -12.97 13.97 -10.75
C VAL A 81 -11.92 14.52 -11.73
N TYR A 82 -11.92 14.05 -12.99
CA TYR A 82 -11.05 14.58 -14.03
C TYR A 82 -11.46 15.99 -14.49
N ALA A 83 -12.75 16.33 -14.49
CA ALA A 83 -13.19 17.68 -14.82
C ALA A 83 -12.76 18.70 -13.74
N ASP A 84 -12.77 18.28 -12.47
CA ASP A 84 -12.52 19.15 -11.32
C ASP A 84 -11.03 19.29 -10.93
N ARG A 85 -10.10 18.86 -11.78
CA ARG A 85 -8.68 18.75 -11.44
C ARG A 85 -7.93 20.09 -11.47
N THR A 86 -7.09 20.31 -10.47
CA THR A 86 -6.13 21.43 -10.44
C THR A 86 -4.84 21.05 -11.17
N ALA A 87 -4.03 22.06 -11.56
CA ALA A 87 -2.72 21.83 -12.19
C ALA A 87 -1.78 20.96 -11.33
N ALA A 88 -1.83 21.11 -10.00
CA ALA A 88 -1.09 20.25 -9.08
C ALA A 88 -1.63 18.81 -9.07
N GLY A 89 -2.95 18.63 -9.09
CA GLY A 89 -3.59 17.32 -9.15
C GLY A 89 -3.32 16.57 -10.46
N ILE A 90 -3.14 17.29 -11.58
CA ILE A 90 -2.75 16.69 -12.87
C ILE A 90 -1.37 16.02 -12.78
N ARG A 91 -0.39 16.68 -12.15
CA ARG A 91 0.98 16.12 -12.06
C ARG A 91 1.06 14.89 -11.15
N ALA A 92 0.24 14.85 -10.11
CA ALA A 92 0.25 13.77 -9.12
C ALA A 92 -0.51 12.51 -9.56
N ARG A 93 -1.16 12.52 -10.73
CA ARG A 93 -2.05 11.44 -11.21
C ARG A 93 -1.78 11.08 -12.65
N CYS A 94 -2.17 9.86 -13.02
CA CYS A 94 -2.25 9.47 -14.42
C CYS A 94 -3.60 9.87 -15.02
N SER A 95 -3.63 10.14 -16.33
CA SER A 95 -4.87 10.49 -17.05
C SER A 95 -5.83 9.32 -17.22
N SER A 96 -5.36 8.09 -16.98
CA SER A 96 -6.17 6.89 -16.82
C SER A 96 -5.56 6.00 -15.73
N PRO A 97 -6.37 5.19 -15.03
CA PRO A 97 -5.93 4.47 -13.85
C PRO A 97 -5.15 3.19 -14.16
N LEU A 98 -4.42 2.69 -13.18
CA LEU A 98 -4.15 1.24 -13.07
C LEU A 98 -5.43 0.56 -12.60
N GLU A 99 -5.92 -0.43 -13.34
CA GLU A 99 -7.10 -1.22 -13.02
C GLU A 99 -6.69 -2.65 -12.67
N LEU A 100 -7.08 -3.13 -11.50
CA LEU A 100 -6.85 -4.49 -11.02
C LEU A 100 -8.18 -5.25 -10.97
N GLY A 101 -8.19 -6.49 -11.45
CA GLY A 101 -9.35 -7.37 -11.39
C GLY A 101 -9.11 -8.61 -10.53
N GLU A 102 -10.14 -8.97 -9.76
CA GLU A 102 -10.14 -10.18 -8.90
C GLU A 102 -10.19 -11.48 -9.71
N HIS A 103 -10.61 -11.40 -10.97
CA HIS A 103 -10.69 -12.53 -11.88
C HIS A 103 -9.96 -12.23 -13.16
N ILE A 104 -9.68 -13.26 -13.95
CA ILE A 104 -9.19 -13.12 -15.31
C ILE A 104 -10.15 -12.26 -16.14
N ASP A 105 -9.62 -11.66 -17.20
CA ASP A 105 -10.34 -10.85 -18.18
C ASP A 105 -11.07 -9.61 -17.61
N LEU A 106 -10.68 -9.10 -16.44
CA LEU A 106 -11.41 -8.03 -15.72
C LEU A 106 -12.93 -8.30 -15.65
N ARG A 107 -13.31 -9.57 -15.42
CA ARG A 107 -14.72 -10.00 -15.53
C ARG A 107 -15.66 -9.24 -14.59
N PRO A 108 -16.91 -8.99 -15.01
CA PRO A 108 -17.87 -8.19 -14.26
C PRO A 108 -18.40 -8.87 -12.97
N ASN A 109 -18.18 -10.18 -12.80
CA ASN A 109 -18.57 -10.90 -11.58
C ASN A 109 -17.54 -10.77 -10.44
N GLY A 110 -16.30 -10.36 -10.75
CA GLY A 110 -15.27 -10.06 -9.77
C GLY A 110 -15.32 -8.60 -9.29
N ARG A 111 -14.46 -8.27 -8.33
CA ARG A 111 -14.24 -6.88 -7.92
C ARG A 111 -13.16 -6.21 -8.78
N ILE A 112 -13.35 -4.91 -9.00
CA ILE A 112 -12.42 -4.04 -9.73
C ILE A 112 -11.91 -2.94 -8.81
N LEU A 113 -10.59 -2.77 -8.73
CA LEU A 113 -9.94 -1.71 -7.96
C LEU A 113 -9.09 -0.84 -8.89
N ARG A 114 -9.35 0.47 -8.89
CA ARG A 114 -8.65 1.44 -9.76
C ARG A 114 -7.84 2.44 -8.96
N PHE A 115 -6.59 2.63 -9.35
CA PHE A 115 -5.65 3.57 -8.74
C PHE A 115 -5.27 4.67 -9.71
N TYR A 116 -5.30 5.91 -9.24
CA TYR A 116 -5.00 7.10 -10.06
C TYR A 116 -3.71 7.80 -9.65
N ASP A 117 -3.27 7.64 -8.41
CA ASP A 117 -2.18 8.41 -7.83
C ASP A 117 -0.81 7.79 -8.12
N ARG A 118 0.17 8.67 -8.37
CA ARG A 118 1.54 8.32 -8.73
C ARG A 118 2.51 8.43 -7.57
N GLY A 119 3.69 7.87 -7.75
CA GLY A 119 4.88 8.19 -6.97
C GLY A 119 5.01 7.52 -5.61
N SER A 120 4.05 6.70 -5.18
CA SER A 120 4.11 5.98 -3.92
C SER A 120 3.58 4.55 -4.02
N TRP A 121 4.17 3.67 -3.20
CA TRP A 121 3.68 2.30 -3.04
C TRP A 121 2.37 2.28 -2.24
N GLN A 122 1.40 1.53 -2.75
CA GLN A 122 0.07 1.39 -2.18
C GLN A 122 -0.20 -0.08 -1.87
N ASN A 123 -0.45 -0.38 -0.60
CA ASN A 123 -0.67 -1.75 -0.13
C ASN A 123 -2.12 -2.19 -0.34
N LEU A 124 -2.31 -3.35 -0.96
CA LEU A 124 -3.62 -3.89 -1.31
C LEU A 124 -4.38 -4.46 -0.10
N THR A 125 -3.69 -4.75 1.00
CA THR A 125 -4.29 -5.10 2.30
C THR A 125 -5.28 -4.03 2.78
N ARG A 126 -5.01 -2.74 2.51
CA ARG A 126 -5.90 -1.64 2.91
C ARG A 126 -7.27 -1.72 2.25
N TYR A 127 -7.39 -2.41 1.12
CA TYR A 127 -8.60 -2.46 0.32
C TYR A 127 -9.22 -3.85 0.30
N ASN A 128 -8.78 -4.78 1.16
CA ASN A 128 -9.16 -6.20 1.08
C ASN A 128 -9.02 -6.76 -0.36
N PHE A 129 -7.88 -6.42 -0.96
CA PHE A 129 -7.50 -6.80 -2.32
C PHE A 129 -6.11 -7.47 -2.37
N ASN A 130 -5.50 -7.72 -1.20
CA ASN A 130 -4.21 -8.40 -1.11
C ASN A 130 -4.31 -9.83 -1.64
N ASN A 131 -3.39 -10.25 -2.49
CA ASN A 131 -3.37 -11.60 -3.04
C ASN A 131 -4.70 -11.96 -3.72
N LYS A 132 -5.24 -11.04 -4.52
CA LYS A 132 -6.50 -11.25 -5.27
C LYS A 132 -6.42 -10.83 -6.73
N THR A 133 -5.34 -10.17 -7.15
CA THR A 133 -5.21 -9.72 -8.54
C THR A 133 -4.97 -10.93 -9.45
N SER A 134 -5.92 -11.16 -10.35
CA SER A 134 -5.86 -12.20 -11.38
C SER A 134 -5.79 -11.63 -12.80
N SER A 135 -6.09 -10.33 -12.99
CA SER A 135 -5.86 -9.59 -14.24
C SER A 135 -5.64 -8.11 -13.96
N TYR A 136 -5.06 -7.37 -14.92
CA TYR A 136 -4.93 -5.92 -14.78
C TYR A 136 -4.88 -5.21 -16.14
N ARG A 137 -5.14 -3.90 -16.10
CA ARG A 137 -4.88 -2.98 -17.20
C ARG A 137 -4.12 -1.76 -16.68
N THR A 138 -2.99 -1.45 -17.28
CA THR A 138 -2.29 -0.19 -17.00
C THR A 138 -2.92 0.94 -17.78
N GLY A 139 -2.99 2.10 -17.16
CA GLY A 139 -3.43 3.33 -17.81
C GLY A 139 -2.31 4.00 -18.60
N ALA A 140 -2.36 5.32 -18.65
CA ALA A 140 -1.42 6.14 -19.41
C ALA A 140 0.01 6.16 -18.84
N CYS A 141 0.21 5.55 -17.67
CA CYS A 141 1.51 5.47 -17.01
C CYS A 141 1.93 4.02 -16.80
N THR A 142 3.24 3.84 -16.66
CA THR A 142 3.83 2.59 -16.17
C THR A 142 3.38 2.33 -14.73
N ALA A 143 3.17 1.06 -14.42
CA ALA A 143 2.93 0.60 -13.06
C ALA A 143 3.99 -0.42 -12.63
N HIS A 144 4.04 -0.69 -11.34
CA HIS A 144 4.78 -1.78 -10.73
C HIS A 144 3.84 -2.57 -9.84
N LEU A 145 3.97 -3.88 -9.85
CA LEU A 145 3.18 -4.81 -9.04
C LEU A 145 4.17 -5.69 -8.28
N ALA A 146 4.09 -5.70 -6.95
CA ALA A 146 5.01 -6.43 -6.08
C ALA A 146 4.27 -7.45 -5.21
N GLU A 147 4.94 -8.55 -4.89
CA GLU A 147 4.35 -9.64 -4.12
C GLU A 147 4.19 -9.34 -2.63
N ASN A 148 5.01 -8.46 -2.07
CA ASN A 148 4.96 -8.06 -0.67
C ASN A 148 4.52 -6.59 -0.52
N LEU A 149 4.38 -6.15 0.72
CA LEU A 149 3.99 -4.78 1.05
C LEU A 149 5.13 -3.81 0.70
N GLY A 150 4.77 -2.56 0.38
CA GLY A 150 5.74 -1.48 0.20
C GLY A 150 6.70 -1.65 -1.00
N GLY A 151 6.36 -2.50 -1.98
CA GLY A 151 7.23 -2.81 -3.10
C GLY A 151 8.31 -3.85 -2.82
N GLU A 152 8.23 -4.58 -1.71
CA GLU A 152 9.20 -5.61 -1.37
C GLU A 152 8.99 -6.93 -2.15
N GLY A 153 9.98 -7.81 -2.06
CA GLY A 153 9.98 -9.10 -2.74
C GLY A 153 10.20 -8.99 -4.25
N ASN A 154 9.77 -10.01 -4.97
CA ASN A 154 9.80 -10.02 -6.43
C ASN A 154 8.73 -9.08 -7.01
N TRP A 155 9.05 -8.48 -8.15
CA TRP A 155 8.12 -7.67 -8.93
C TRP A 155 7.62 -8.46 -10.13
N TYR A 156 6.40 -8.15 -10.58
CA TYR A 156 5.78 -8.87 -11.69
C TYR A 156 6.66 -8.70 -12.94
N PRO A 157 7.14 -9.80 -13.54
CA PRO A 157 8.07 -9.71 -14.67
C PRO A 157 7.35 -9.46 -16.00
N GLY A 158 6.01 -9.45 -16.02
CA GLY A 158 5.23 -9.17 -17.22
C GLY A 158 5.18 -7.69 -17.57
N ASN A 159 4.49 -7.37 -18.65
CA ASN A 159 4.46 -6.00 -19.17
C ASN A 159 3.62 -5.08 -18.28
N THR A 160 4.26 -4.16 -17.57
CA THR A 160 3.57 -3.14 -16.76
C THR A 160 3.72 -1.73 -17.34
N GLY A 161 4.11 -1.63 -18.62
CA GLY A 161 4.17 -0.37 -19.36
C GLY A 161 2.79 0.21 -19.64
N PRO A 162 2.70 1.45 -20.16
CA PRO A 162 1.43 2.14 -20.39
C PRO A 162 0.49 1.40 -21.37
N ASN A 163 -0.81 1.51 -21.13
CA ASN A 163 -1.90 0.99 -21.96
C ASN A 163 -1.84 -0.52 -22.24
N HIS A 164 -1.18 -1.28 -21.37
CA HIS A 164 -1.13 -2.74 -21.44
C HIS A 164 -2.37 -3.36 -20.79
N TYR A 165 -2.82 -4.48 -21.35
CA TYR A 165 -3.88 -5.29 -20.76
C TYR A 165 -3.39 -6.72 -20.58
N GLU A 166 -3.25 -7.12 -19.32
CA GLU A 166 -2.94 -8.49 -18.94
C GLU A 166 -4.23 -9.23 -18.60
N ARG A 167 -4.66 -10.11 -19.50
CA ARG A 167 -5.90 -10.86 -19.37
C ARG A 167 -5.88 -11.84 -18.20
N ALA A 168 -4.72 -12.42 -17.92
CA ALA A 168 -4.52 -13.33 -16.81
C ALA A 168 -3.08 -13.16 -16.31
N MET A 169 -2.91 -12.99 -15.01
CA MET A 169 -1.57 -13.03 -14.41
C MET A 169 -0.90 -14.37 -14.74
N SER A 170 0.41 -14.37 -14.95
CA SER A 170 1.16 -15.62 -15.13
C SER A 170 0.92 -16.57 -13.95
N SER A 171 1.03 -17.88 -14.17
CA SER A 171 0.58 -18.90 -13.20
C SER A 171 1.20 -18.79 -11.81
N ARG A 172 2.42 -18.23 -11.68
CA ARG A 172 3.10 -18.00 -10.39
C ARG A 172 2.75 -16.67 -9.72
N TRP A 173 1.90 -15.87 -10.36
CA TRP A 173 1.55 -14.50 -9.97
C TRP A 173 0.06 -14.25 -9.82
N ASN A 174 -0.78 -15.19 -10.25
CA ASN A 174 -2.20 -15.15 -9.96
C ASN A 174 -2.40 -15.07 -8.44
N ASP A 175 -3.18 -14.08 -8.00
CA ASP A 175 -3.50 -13.85 -6.60
C ASP A 175 -2.25 -13.66 -5.71
N ARG A 176 -1.19 -13.05 -6.25
CA ARG A 176 0.08 -12.82 -5.51
C ARG A 176 0.42 -11.36 -5.24
N VAL A 177 -0.20 -10.43 -5.97
CA VAL A 177 0.13 -9.01 -5.83
C VAL A 177 -0.36 -8.50 -4.47
N SER A 178 0.53 -7.85 -3.72
CA SER A 178 0.25 -7.24 -2.42
C SER A 178 0.45 -5.73 -2.38
N SER A 179 1.25 -5.17 -3.29
CA SER A 179 1.38 -3.72 -3.41
C SER A 179 1.59 -3.28 -4.86
N ILE A 180 1.19 -2.04 -5.14
CA ILE A 180 1.33 -1.43 -6.47
C ILE A 180 1.97 -0.05 -6.36
N LYS A 181 2.58 0.40 -7.44
CA LYS A 181 3.02 1.79 -7.62
C LYS A 181 2.72 2.21 -9.06
N ILE A 182 2.28 3.45 -9.25
CA ILE A 182 2.18 4.06 -10.57
C ILE A 182 3.30 5.10 -10.66
N ASP A 183 4.08 5.07 -11.74
CA ASP A 183 5.17 6.02 -11.95
C ASP A 183 4.69 7.34 -12.55
#